data_AF-A0A6G3WTG4-F1
#
_entry.id   AF-A0A6G3WTG4-F1
#
_cell.length_a   1.000
_cell.length_b   1.000
_cell.length_c   1.000
_cell.angle_alpha   90.00
_cell.angle_beta   90.00
_cell.angle_gamma   90.00
#
_symmetry.space_group_name_H-M   'P 1'
#
loop_
_entity.id
_entity.type
_entity.pdbx_description
1 polymer ?
#
loop_
_entity_poly.entity_id
_entity_poly.type
_entity_poly.pdbx_seq_one_letter_code
_entity_poly.pdbx_strand_id
1 'polypeptide(L)'
;TERHRVLSLLRTPLLGVPALPGVEDEEVAELWSGDVPVFGTRPGSTELWSGTGRTVAGAAPDRPSYDTARDRSPHDRAADPAAGDAVGPTGLARVEAKVRAMDTVDRQDQERIIRAAMVSTSPEPPHRAAPGGRSRSAATAPEPEQLLSAARSVGDQLVSLAYRHGSRTNWIGLELLGERYWRLTPMAADLAGGYTGPALFLAQLAALTGASRYAEAAREALTPVPGLLDALHGRADELGSLGSGAFAGLGGIAYALTEVGTLLGDREVLDLAGPAVRLSCAAGAAEDGYG
;
A
#
# COMPACT_ATOMS: atom_id res chain seq x y z
N THR A 1 -37.45 -11.03 7.35
CA THR A 1 -36.82 -12.30 7.78
C THR A 1 -35.34 -12.06 8.09
N GLU A 2 -34.75 -12.81 9.01
CA GLU A 2 -33.32 -12.69 9.37
C GLU A 2 -32.38 -12.76 8.15
N ARG A 3 -32.67 -13.67 7.20
CA ARG A 3 -31.98 -13.79 5.91
C ARG A 3 -31.95 -12.49 5.07
N HIS A 4 -33.02 -11.69 5.09
CA HIS A 4 -33.06 -10.41 4.37
C HIS A 4 -32.12 -9.37 5.00
N ARG A 5 -31.99 -9.37 6.34
CA ARG A 5 -31.05 -8.47 7.04
C ARG A 5 -29.61 -8.83 6.72
N VAL A 6 -29.28 -10.12 6.71
CA VAL A 6 -27.93 -10.60 6.35
C VAL A 6 -27.57 -10.20 4.91
N LEU A 7 -28.43 -10.47 3.93
CA LEU A 7 -28.14 -10.14 2.54
C LEU A 7 -28.11 -8.62 2.27
N SER A 8 -28.86 -7.82 3.02
CA SER A 8 -28.78 -6.35 2.90
C SER A 8 -27.43 -5.76 3.31
N LEU A 9 -26.57 -6.52 4.03
CA LEU A 9 -25.22 -6.09 4.36
C LEU A 9 -24.33 -5.91 3.12
N LEU A 10 -24.61 -6.62 2.01
CA LEU A 10 -23.89 -6.42 0.74
C LEU A 10 -24.07 -5.01 0.16
N ARG A 11 -25.18 -4.34 0.51
CA ARG A 11 -25.46 -2.96 0.12
C ARG A 11 -24.85 -1.92 1.06
N THR A 12 -24.17 -2.37 2.11
CA THR A 12 -23.54 -1.50 3.10
C THR A 12 -22.03 -1.46 2.85
N PRO A 13 -21.35 -0.35 3.20
CA PRO A 13 -19.90 -0.24 3.06
C PRO A 13 -19.10 -1.16 4.00
N LEU A 14 -19.79 -1.98 4.82
CA LEU A 14 -19.18 -2.95 5.74
C LEU A 14 -18.31 -3.97 5.02
N LEU A 15 -18.71 -4.39 3.82
CA LEU A 15 -17.95 -5.36 3.01
C LEU A 15 -17.12 -4.69 1.90
N GLY A 16 -17.13 -3.36 1.84
CA GLY A 16 -16.58 -2.56 0.75
C GLY A 16 -17.67 -1.80 0.00
N VAL A 17 -17.27 -0.81 -0.80
CA VAL A 17 -18.17 -0.18 -1.77
C VAL A 17 -18.08 -1.02 -3.05
N PRO A 18 -19.20 -1.49 -3.63
CA PRO A 18 -19.18 -2.22 -4.89
C PRO A 18 -18.46 -1.40 -5.97
N ALA A 19 -17.58 -2.06 -6.72
CA ALA A 19 -16.85 -1.41 -7.82
C ALA A 19 -17.78 -1.02 -8.99
N LEU A 20 -18.99 -1.59 -9.03
CA LEU A 20 -20.01 -1.35 -10.04
C LEU A 20 -21.39 -1.26 -9.38
N PRO A 21 -22.18 -0.22 -9.67
CA PRO A 21 -23.56 -0.13 -9.23
C PRO A 21 -24.39 -1.31 -9.78
N GLY A 22 -25.29 -1.89 -8.99
CA GLY A 22 -26.23 -2.92 -9.45
C GLY A 22 -25.68 -4.35 -9.49
N VAL A 23 -24.39 -4.56 -9.21
CA VAL A 23 -23.85 -5.92 -8.97
C VAL A 23 -24.49 -6.52 -7.72
N GLU A 24 -24.64 -5.72 -6.67
CA GLU A 24 -25.24 -6.12 -5.39
C GLU A 24 -26.68 -6.64 -5.54
N ASP A 25 -27.44 -6.13 -6.51
CA ASP A 25 -28.82 -6.56 -6.73
C ASP A 25 -28.88 -7.95 -7.35
N GLU A 26 -27.99 -8.25 -8.29
CA GLU A 26 -27.89 -9.58 -8.89
C GLU A 26 -27.24 -10.58 -7.92
N GLU A 27 -26.22 -10.19 -7.14
CA GLU A 27 -25.65 -11.03 -6.07
C GLU A 27 -26.71 -11.43 -5.05
N VAL A 28 -27.52 -10.47 -4.58
CA VAL A 28 -28.60 -10.73 -3.63
C VAL A 28 -29.64 -11.66 -4.25
N ALA A 29 -30.00 -11.50 -5.53
CA ALA A 29 -30.97 -12.36 -6.21
C ALA A 29 -30.50 -13.82 -6.34
N GLU A 30 -29.23 -14.04 -6.70
CA GLU A 30 -28.63 -15.38 -6.80
C GLU A 30 -28.51 -16.04 -5.41
N LEU A 31 -28.06 -15.30 -4.39
CA LEU A 31 -27.99 -15.78 -3.01
C LEU A 31 -29.37 -16.08 -2.41
N TRP A 32 -30.41 -15.36 -2.81
CA TRP A 32 -31.79 -15.69 -2.44
C TRP A 32 -32.26 -17.02 -3.03
N SER A 33 -31.81 -17.32 -4.25
CA SER A 33 -32.08 -18.59 -4.94
C SER A 33 -31.27 -19.75 -4.37
N GLY A 34 -30.26 -19.46 -3.54
CA GLY A 34 -29.37 -20.45 -2.95
C GLY A 34 -28.16 -20.76 -3.83
N ASP A 35 -27.95 -19.97 -4.88
CA ASP A 35 -26.83 -20.09 -5.82
C ASP A 35 -25.62 -19.28 -5.34
N VAL A 36 -24.44 -19.64 -5.85
CA VAL A 36 -23.22 -18.84 -5.70
C VAL A 36 -23.22 -17.79 -6.82
N PRO A 37 -23.13 -16.48 -6.51
CA PRO A 37 -23.10 -15.45 -7.55
C PRO A 37 -21.94 -15.64 -8.53
N VAL A 38 -22.23 -15.54 -9.82
CA VAL A 38 -21.24 -15.64 -10.90
C VAL A 38 -21.46 -14.50 -11.87
N PHE A 39 -20.37 -13.88 -12.31
CA PHE A 39 -20.43 -12.84 -13.34
C PHE A 39 -19.51 -13.18 -14.50
N GLY A 40 -20.00 -12.94 -15.72
CA GLY A 40 -19.27 -13.14 -16.96
C GLY A 40 -19.09 -11.83 -17.73
N THR A 41 -18.04 -11.74 -18.52
CA THR A 41 -17.81 -10.64 -19.48
C THR A 41 -17.15 -11.16 -20.74
N ARG A 42 -17.31 -10.46 -21.87
CA ARG A 42 -16.60 -10.77 -23.11
C ARG A 42 -15.32 -9.95 -23.11
N PRO A 43 -14.14 -10.52 -23.46
CA PRO A 43 -12.88 -9.77 -23.40
C PRO A 43 -12.90 -8.43 -24.13
N GLY A 44 -13.56 -8.36 -25.30
CA GLY A 44 -13.70 -7.13 -26.09
C GLY A 44 -14.89 -6.24 -25.73
N SER A 45 -15.58 -6.50 -24.62
CA SER A 45 -16.72 -5.72 -24.14
C SER A 45 -16.46 -5.23 -22.71
N THR A 46 -17.18 -4.18 -22.32
CA THR A 46 -17.30 -3.73 -20.93
C THR A 46 -18.60 -4.23 -20.29
N GLU A 47 -19.44 -4.96 -21.01
CA GLU A 47 -20.68 -5.53 -20.49
C GLU A 47 -20.39 -6.66 -19.51
N LEU A 48 -21.16 -6.69 -18.43
CA LEU A 48 -21.15 -7.74 -17.41
C LEU A 48 -22.52 -8.44 -17.39
N TRP A 49 -22.51 -9.76 -17.27
CA TRP A 49 -23.74 -10.57 -17.13
C TRP A 49 -23.71 -11.37 -15.83
N SER A 50 -24.86 -11.49 -15.17
CA SER A 50 -25.02 -12.40 -14.03
C SER A 50 -25.10 -13.87 -14.47
N GLY A 51 -25.02 -14.80 -13.52
CA GLY A 51 -25.16 -16.24 -13.78
C GLY A 51 -26.52 -16.60 -14.37
N THR A 52 -27.52 -15.73 -14.21
CA THR A 52 -28.86 -15.83 -14.80
C THR A 52 -28.96 -15.27 -16.23
N GLY A 53 -27.87 -14.71 -16.78
CA GLY A 53 -27.77 -14.17 -18.13
C GLY A 53 -28.31 -12.74 -18.28
N ARG A 54 -28.66 -12.06 -17.19
CA ARG A 54 -29.07 -10.65 -17.22
C ARG A 54 -27.85 -9.74 -17.28
N THR A 55 -27.94 -8.68 -18.06
CA THR A 55 -26.92 -7.63 -18.09
C THR A 55 -26.99 -6.83 -16.80
N VAL A 56 -25.85 -6.70 -16.11
CA VAL A 56 -25.71 -5.85 -14.93
C VAL A 56 -25.57 -4.40 -15.41
N ALA A 57 -26.26 -3.47 -14.76
CA ALA A 57 -26.12 -2.05 -15.06
C ALA A 57 -24.69 -1.58 -14.72
N GLY A 58 -24.09 -0.74 -15.57
CA GLY A 58 -22.73 -0.23 -15.38
C GLY A 58 -21.67 -0.93 -16.24
N ALA A 59 -20.71 -0.15 -16.74
CA ALA A 59 -19.60 -0.64 -17.55
C ALA A 59 -18.49 -1.20 -16.65
N ALA A 60 -17.86 -2.31 -17.05
CA ALA A 60 -16.72 -2.92 -16.35
C ALA A 60 -15.72 -1.86 -15.85
N PRO A 61 -15.33 -1.90 -14.56
CA PRO A 61 -14.57 -0.82 -13.94
C PRO A 61 -13.21 -0.70 -14.61
N ASP A 62 -12.64 0.51 -14.70
CA ASP A 62 -11.32 0.80 -15.28
C ASP A 62 -10.18 -0.12 -14.83
N ARG A 63 -10.33 -0.80 -13.69
CA ARG A 63 -9.36 -1.72 -13.09
C ARG A 63 -9.89 -3.16 -12.91
N PRO A 64 -9.05 -4.21 -13.06
CA PRO A 64 -9.48 -5.59 -12.84
C PRO A 64 -9.90 -5.85 -11.37
N SER A 65 -10.81 -6.80 -11.13
CA SER A 65 -11.23 -7.17 -9.76
C SER A 65 -10.11 -7.77 -8.89
N TYR A 66 -9.04 -8.29 -9.51
CA TYR A 66 -7.87 -8.79 -8.78
C TYR A 66 -6.88 -7.67 -8.40
N ASP A 67 -6.98 -6.50 -9.03
CA ASP A 67 -6.11 -5.35 -8.77
C ASP A 67 -6.71 -4.44 -7.69
N THR A 68 -8.05 -4.32 -7.68
CA THR A 68 -8.79 -3.73 -6.55
C THR A 68 -8.58 -4.49 -5.25
N ALA A 69 -8.25 -5.79 -5.32
CA ALA A 69 -7.94 -6.61 -4.14
C ALA A 69 -6.60 -6.27 -3.47
N ARG A 70 -5.62 -5.74 -4.23
CA ARG A 70 -4.28 -5.35 -3.75
C ARG A 70 -4.25 -3.95 -3.14
N ASP A 71 -5.15 -3.07 -3.56
CA ASP A 71 -5.33 -1.70 -3.05
C ASP A 71 -6.24 -1.65 -1.81
N ARG A 72 -6.58 -2.80 -1.21
CA ARG A 72 -7.41 -2.89 0.03
C ARG A 72 -6.64 -2.47 1.30
N SER A 73 -5.87 -1.39 1.21
CA SER A 73 -5.56 -0.61 2.40
C SER A 73 -6.85 0.11 2.83
N PRO A 74 -7.23 0.08 4.12
CA PRO A 74 -8.48 0.70 4.61
C PRO A 74 -8.63 2.20 4.36
N HIS A 75 -7.58 2.86 3.85
CA HIS A 75 -7.40 4.31 3.84
C HIS A 75 -7.70 5.00 2.50
N ASP A 76 -8.06 4.27 1.44
CA ASP A 76 -8.29 4.83 0.09
C ASP A 76 -9.73 5.23 -0.21
N ARG A 77 -10.51 5.51 0.82
CA ARG A 77 -11.90 5.94 0.68
C ARG A 77 -12.04 7.46 0.57
N ALA A 78 -11.35 8.07 -0.39
CA ALA A 78 -11.80 9.34 -0.94
C ALA A 78 -12.54 9.04 -2.25
N ALA A 79 -13.87 8.99 -2.16
CA ALA A 79 -14.72 8.89 -3.33
C ALA A 79 -14.48 10.12 -4.21
N ASP A 80 -13.92 9.93 -5.41
CA ASP A 80 -13.91 10.96 -6.44
C ASP A 80 -15.36 11.12 -6.93
N PRO A 81 -16.02 12.26 -6.65
CA PRO A 81 -17.44 12.45 -6.99
C PRO A 81 -17.66 12.76 -8.48
N ALA A 82 -16.62 12.66 -9.32
CA ALA A 82 -16.69 12.96 -10.75
C ALA A 82 -16.59 11.72 -11.68
N ALA A 83 -16.79 10.49 -11.18
CA ALA A 83 -16.89 9.30 -12.03
C ALA A 83 -18.27 9.19 -12.70
N GLY A 84 -18.61 10.17 -13.54
CA GLY A 84 -19.72 10.07 -14.48
C GLY A 84 -19.31 9.27 -15.73
N ASP A 85 -20.04 8.19 -16.02
CA ASP A 85 -20.19 7.52 -17.32
C ASP A 85 -18.93 7.26 -18.20
N ALA A 86 -17.73 7.21 -17.62
CA ALA A 86 -16.54 6.78 -18.35
C ALA A 86 -16.54 5.25 -18.50
N VAL A 87 -16.86 4.77 -19.71
CA VAL A 87 -16.70 3.36 -20.08
C VAL A 87 -15.21 3.03 -20.07
N GLY A 88 -14.76 2.26 -19.09
CA GLY A 88 -13.35 1.89 -18.97
C GLY A 88 -12.85 0.97 -20.09
N PRO A 89 -11.53 0.73 -20.25
CA PRO A 89 -11.02 -0.10 -21.32
C PRO A 89 -11.47 -1.55 -21.14
N THR A 90 -11.76 -2.23 -22.24
CA THR A 90 -12.14 -3.65 -22.25
C THR A 90 -11.04 -4.54 -21.67
N GLY A 91 -11.38 -5.75 -21.20
CA GLY A 91 -10.39 -6.70 -20.70
C GLY A 91 -9.31 -7.03 -21.73
N LEU A 92 -9.69 -7.13 -23.00
CA LEU A 92 -8.79 -7.34 -24.13
C LEU A 92 -7.83 -6.17 -24.30
N ALA A 93 -8.34 -4.93 -24.30
CA ALA A 93 -7.50 -3.74 -24.43
C ALA A 93 -6.43 -3.67 -23.31
N ARG A 94 -6.78 -4.09 -22.07
CA ARG A 94 -5.83 -4.16 -20.95
C ARG A 94 -4.77 -5.21 -21.14
N VAL A 95 -5.15 -6.41 -21.57
CA VAL A 95 -4.19 -7.49 -21.86
C VAL A 95 -3.25 -7.06 -22.98
N GLU A 96 -3.76 -6.47 -24.04
CA GLU A 96 -2.93 -5.97 -25.13
C GLU A 96 -1.99 -4.85 -24.66
N ALA A 97 -2.48 -3.89 -23.88
CA ALA A 97 -1.65 -2.83 -23.31
C ALA A 97 -0.54 -3.41 -22.42
N LYS A 98 -0.88 -4.39 -21.57
CA LYS A 98 0.09 -5.09 -20.73
C LYS A 98 1.14 -5.80 -21.56
N VAL A 99 0.74 -6.58 -22.57
CA VAL A 99 1.67 -7.30 -23.46
C VAL A 99 2.58 -6.34 -24.22
N ARG A 100 2.06 -5.20 -24.69
CA ARG A 100 2.87 -4.17 -25.35
C ARG A 100 3.86 -3.50 -24.40
N ALA A 101 3.54 -3.40 -23.12
CA ALA A 101 4.39 -2.81 -22.09
C ALA A 101 5.41 -3.80 -21.49
N MET A 102 5.38 -5.08 -21.88
CA MET A 102 6.35 -6.07 -21.39
C MET A 102 7.74 -5.80 -21.97
N ASP A 103 8.62 -5.24 -21.15
CA ASP A 103 10.02 -4.99 -21.46
C ASP A 103 10.96 -5.73 -20.49
N THR A 104 12.26 -5.45 -20.59
CA THR A 104 13.26 -6.06 -19.71
C THR A 104 13.16 -5.62 -18.26
N VAL A 105 12.66 -4.40 -18.00
CA VAL A 105 12.48 -3.85 -16.65
C VAL A 105 11.28 -4.53 -15.99
N ASP A 106 10.14 -4.59 -16.69
CA ASP A 106 8.96 -5.33 -16.21
C ASP A 106 9.31 -6.79 -15.94
N ARG A 107 10.04 -7.46 -16.84
CA ARG A 107 10.47 -8.86 -16.60
C ARG A 107 11.29 -9.00 -15.32
N GLN A 108 12.27 -8.14 -15.09
CA GLN A 108 13.10 -8.19 -13.88
C GLN A 108 12.28 -7.95 -12.61
N ASP A 109 11.32 -7.03 -12.67
CA ASP A 109 10.40 -6.76 -11.57
C ASP A 109 9.47 -7.96 -11.29
N GLN A 110 8.88 -8.57 -12.32
CA GLN A 110 8.07 -9.77 -12.17
C GLN A 110 8.90 -10.94 -11.60
N GLU A 111 10.13 -11.15 -12.08
CA GLU A 111 11.03 -12.17 -11.54
C GLU A 111 11.35 -11.93 -10.06
N ARG A 112 11.57 -10.68 -9.66
CA ARG A 112 11.78 -10.30 -8.26
C ARG A 112 10.56 -10.58 -7.41
N ILE A 113 9.36 -10.20 -7.86
CA ILE A 113 8.10 -10.47 -7.16
C ILE A 113 7.89 -11.97 -6.99
N ILE A 114 8.06 -12.76 -8.07
CA ILE A 114 7.90 -14.22 -8.04
C ILE A 114 8.91 -14.83 -7.06
N ARG A 115 10.18 -14.44 -7.13
CA ARG A 115 11.21 -14.95 -6.21
C ARG A 115 10.88 -14.60 -4.77
N ALA A 116 10.48 -13.37 -4.49
CA ALA A 116 10.11 -12.94 -3.15
C ALA A 116 8.89 -13.70 -2.63
N ALA A 117 7.87 -13.95 -3.48
CA ALA A 117 6.70 -14.75 -3.13
C ALA A 117 7.07 -16.21 -2.83
N MET A 118 8.00 -16.79 -3.58
CA MET A 118 8.47 -18.16 -3.33
C MET A 118 9.27 -18.23 -2.02
N VAL A 119 10.14 -17.26 -1.75
CA VAL A 119 10.90 -17.21 -0.47
C VAL A 119 9.97 -16.99 0.73
N SER A 120 8.92 -16.17 0.57
CA SER A 120 7.98 -15.84 1.64
C SER A 120 7.10 -17.02 2.07
N THR A 121 7.01 -18.09 1.27
CA THR A 121 6.35 -19.35 1.65
C THR A 121 7.16 -20.21 2.62
N SER A 122 8.45 -19.93 2.77
CA SER A 122 9.28 -20.63 3.76
C SER A 122 9.08 -20.02 5.15
N PRO A 123 8.75 -20.81 6.18
CA PRO A 123 8.81 -20.36 7.56
C PRO A 123 10.25 -20.26 8.08
N GLU A 124 11.23 -20.78 7.32
CA GLU A 124 12.64 -20.66 7.69
C GLU A 124 13.15 -19.25 7.37
N PRO A 125 13.86 -18.59 8.30
CA PRO A 125 14.47 -17.29 8.04
C PRO A 125 15.38 -17.36 6.80
N PRO A 126 15.23 -16.46 5.81
CA PRO A 126 16.06 -16.43 4.61
C PRO A 126 17.54 -16.20 4.94
N HIS A 127 17.82 -15.62 6.10
CA HIS A 127 19.12 -15.55 6.70
C HIS A 127 19.16 -16.41 7.97
N ARG A 128 19.62 -17.66 7.87
CA ARG A 128 20.14 -18.35 9.05
C ARG A 128 21.40 -17.62 9.48
N ALA A 129 21.48 -17.22 10.75
CA ALA A 129 22.75 -16.83 11.33
C ALA A 129 23.71 -18.01 11.11
N ALA A 130 24.75 -17.81 10.29
CA ALA A 130 25.74 -18.86 10.08
C ALA A 130 26.32 -19.27 11.43
N PRO A 131 26.44 -20.58 11.73
CA PRO A 131 27.11 -21.06 12.94
C PRO A 131 28.59 -20.76 12.80
N GLY A 132 28.95 -19.55 13.21
CA GLY A 132 30.21 -18.90 12.94
C GLY A 132 29.96 -17.43 13.14
N GLY A 133 30.14 -16.94 14.37
CA GLY A 133 30.03 -15.52 14.67
C GLY A 133 30.82 -14.75 13.62
N ARG A 134 30.20 -13.75 12.98
CA ARG A 134 30.90 -12.87 12.05
C ARG A 134 32.21 -12.47 12.73
N SER A 135 33.35 -12.80 12.11
CA SER A 135 34.61 -12.22 12.56
C SER A 135 34.36 -10.72 12.65
N ARG A 136 34.63 -10.11 13.81
CA ARG A 136 34.61 -8.64 13.97
C ARG A 136 35.73 -8.09 13.08
N SER A 137 35.48 -8.05 11.78
CA SER A 137 36.54 -7.92 10.78
C SER A 137 36.85 -6.48 10.41
N ALA A 138 36.24 -5.50 11.06
CA ALA A 138 36.61 -4.11 10.91
C ALA A 138 37.31 -3.66 12.18
N ALA A 139 38.64 -3.76 12.21
CA ALA A 139 39.46 -3.10 13.22
C ALA A 139 39.39 -1.56 13.13
N THR A 140 38.85 -1.05 12.02
CA THR A 140 38.76 0.37 11.68
C THR A 140 37.43 0.62 10.98
N ALA A 141 36.76 1.73 11.31
CA ALA A 141 35.53 2.13 10.62
C ALA A 141 35.82 2.34 9.11
N PRO A 142 34.92 1.92 8.21
CA PRO A 142 35.08 2.18 6.78
C PRO A 142 35.19 3.68 6.49
N GLU A 143 35.88 4.02 5.41
CA GLU A 143 36.01 5.41 4.98
C GLU A 143 34.63 6.02 4.68
N PRO A 144 34.34 7.26 5.11
CA PRO A 144 33.04 7.91 4.89
C PRO A 144 32.58 7.91 3.44
N GLU A 145 33.51 8.02 2.49
CA GLU A 145 33.23 7.98 1.05
C GLU A 145 32.71 6.62 0.58
N GLN A 146 33.21 5.52 1.16
CA GLN A 146 32.73 4.18 0.87
C GLN A 146 31.31 3.99 1.41
N LEU A 147 31.03 4.49 2.62
CA LEU A 147 29.69 4.47 3.20
C LEU A 147 28.72 5.29 2.37
N LEU A 148 29.12 6.48 1.91
CA LEU A 148 28.30 7.34 1.07
C LEU A 148 28.06 6.71 -0.31
N SER A 149 29.05 6.06 -0.90
CA SER A 149 28.90 5.33 -2.15
C SER A 149 27.91 4.16 -2.00
N ALA A 150 27.99 3.41 -0.90
CA ALA A 150 27.03 2.34 -0.61
C ALA A 150 25.62 2.91 -0.39
N ALA A 151 25.48 4.01 0.36
CA ALA A 151 24.21 4.68 0.58
C ALA A 151 23.59 5.20 -0.73
N ARG A 152 24.40 5.77 -1.64
CA ARG A 152 23.96 6.16 -2.99
C ARG A 152 23.46 4.97 -3.80
N SER A 153 24.18 3.85 -3.76
CA SER A 153 23.75 2.62 -4.43
C SER A 153 22.40 2.12 -3.89
N VAL A 154 22.20 2.16 -2.57
CA VAL A 154 20.90 1.80 -1.95
C VAL A 154 19.82 2.81 -2.32
N GLY A 155 20.13 4.11 -2.31
CA GLY A 155 19.20 5.17 -2.70
C GLY A 155 18.75 5.05 -4.14
N ASP A 156 19.68 4.79 -5.07
CA ASP A 156 19.36 4.59 -6.49
C ASP A 156 18.50 3.33 -6.69
N GLN A 157 18.78 2.25 -5.93
CA GLN A 157 17.92 1.07 -5.92
C GLN A 157 16.52 1.38 -5.38
N LEU A 158 16.39 2.11 -4.28
CA LEU A 158 15.09 2.50 -3.73
C LEU A 158 14.30 3.35 -4.73
N VAL A 159 14.92 4.34 -5.35
CA VAL A 159 14.28 5.17 -6.38
C VAL A 159 13.82 4.32 -7.57
N SER A 160 14.62 3.35 -8.00
CA SER A 160 14.30 2.46 -9.12
C SER A 160 13.21 1.43 -8.78
N LEU A 161 13.12 0.97 -7.53
CA LEU A 161 12.16 -0.06 -7.09
C LEU A 161 10.82 0.53 -6.65
N ALA A 162 10.67 1.85 -6.68
CA ALA A 162 9.46 2.53 -6.27
C ALA A 162 8.37 2.37 -7.34
N TYR A 163 7.22 1.85 -6.94
CA TYR A 163 6.02 1.82 -7.77
C TYR A 163 5.37 3.19 -7.73
N ARG A 164 5.26 3.82 -8.91
CA ARG A 164 4.65 5.14 -9.07
C ARG A 164 3.35 5.01 -9.84
N HIS A 165 2.25 5.47 -9.26
CA HIS A 165 0.96 5.51 -9.91
C HIS A 165 0.17 6.75 -9.49
N GLY A 166 -0.15 7.62 -10.45
CA GLY A 166 -0.76 8.92 -10.15
C GLY A 166 0.13 9.74 -9.21
N SER A 167 -0.44 10.21 -8.10
CA SER A 167 0.27 10.96 -7.05
C SER A 167 0.94 10.09 -5.98
N ARG A 168 1.00 8.77 -6.19
CA ARG A 168 1.45 7.82 -5.15
C ARG A 168 2.73 7.13 -5.54
N THR A 169 3.66 7.14 -4.59
CA THR A 169 4.90 6.39 -4.65
C THR A 169 4.97 5.46 -3.44
N ASN A 170 5.13 4.16 -3.69
CA ASN A 170 5.26 3.16 -2.63
C ASN A 170 6.19 2.01 -3.08
N TRP A 171 6.59 1.15 -2.16
CA TRP A 171 7.37 -0.04 -2.40
C TRP A 171 6.59 -1.29 -1.99
N ILE A 172 7.01 -2.44 -2.50
CA ILE A 172 6.53 -3.73 -2.03
C ILE A 172 7.39 -4.15 -0.83
N GLY A 173 6.76 -4.19 0.34
CA GLY A 173 7.33 -4.69 1.59
C GLY A 173 6.99 -6.15 1.84
N LEU A 174 7.56 -6.67 2.92
CA LEU A 174 7.24 -7.98 3.49
C LEU A 174 6.59 -7.77 4.85
N GLU A 175 5.38 -8.29 5.01
CA GLU A 175 4.61 -8.26 6.25
C GLU A 175 4.51 -9.67 6.83
N LEU A 176 4.77 -9.81 8.13
CA LEU A 176 4.68 -11.09 8.82
C LEU A 176 3.27 -11.29 9.39
N LEU A 177 2.51 -12.22 8.81
CA LEU A 177 1.18 -12.58 9.25
C LEU A 177 1.23 -13.72 10.28
N GLY A 178 0.62 -13.48 11.45
CA GLY A 178 0.48 -14.49 12.52
C GLY A 178 1.81 -15.08 12.99
N GLU A 179 2.87 -14.26 12.97
CA GLU A 179 4.27 -14.58 13.31
C GLU A 179 4.91 -15.73 12.50
N ARG A 180 4.26 -16.15 11.42
CA ARG A 180 4.61 -17.41 10.74
C ARG A 180 4.74 -17.30 9.22
N TYR A 181 3.99 -16.41 8.59
CA TYR A 181 3.93 -16.34 7.12
C TYR A 181 4.29 -14.97 6.63
N TRP A 182 5.23 -14.90 5.69
CA TRP A 182 5.56 -13.64 5.03
C TRP A 182 4.62 -13.42 3.84
N ARG A 183 4.09 -12.20 3.75
CA ARG A 183 3.24 -11.75 2.65
C ARG A 183 3.86 -10.54 1.97
N LEU A 184 3.83 -10.51 0.65
CA LEU A 184 4.14 -9.32 -0.13
C LEU A 184 2.93 -8.37 -0.10
N THR A 185 3.17 -7.14 0.32
CA THR A 185 2.16 -6.08 0.41
C THR A 185 2.78 -4.73 0.06
N PRO A 186 2.03 -3.74 -0.44
CA PRO A 186 2.48 -2.35 -0.35
C PRO A 186 2.94 -2.04 1.08
N MET A 187 4.04 -1.30 1.21
CA MET A 187 4.53 -0.89 2.53
C MET A 187 3.47 -0.02 3.22
N ALA A 188 3.27 -0.26 4.52
CA ALA A 188 2.40 0.55 5.36
C ALA A 188 3.02 1.93 5.62
N ALA A 189 2.39 2.78 6.43
CA ALA A 189 2.89 4.13 6.69
C ALA A 189 3.92 4.22 7.82
N ASP A 190 4.09 3.17 8.63
CA ASP A 190 4.98 3.21 9.79
C ASP A 190 6.46 3.37 9.43
N LEU A 191 7.30 3.66 10.43
CA LEU A 191 8.71 3.96 10.20
C LEU A 191 9.57 2.71 9.95
N ALA A 192 9.24 1.59 10.60
CA ALA A 192 10.10 0.41 10.63
C ALA A 192 9.91 -0.50 9.40
N GLY A 193 8.67 -0.79 9.05
CA GLY A 193 8.30 -1.62 7.90
C GLY A 193 7.59 -0.85 6.79
N GLY A 194 7.36 0.45 6.98
CA GLY A 194 6.57 1.27 6.10
C GLY A 194 7.36 2.26 5.23
N TYR A 195 6.65 2.92 4.30
CA TYR A 195 7.23 3.82 3.28
C TYR A 195 7.85 5.10 3.87
N THR A 196 7.53 5.47 5.12
CA THR A 196 8.14 6.64 5.78
C THR A 196 9.61 6.39 6.14
N GLY A 197 10.03 5.15 6.35
CA GLY A 197 11.44 4.76 6.53
C GLY A 197 12.30 5.05 5.30
N PRO A 198 11.99 4.49 4.11
CA PRO A 198 12.65 4.83 2.86
C PRO A 198 12.60 6.32 2.55
N ALA A 199 11.48 7.01 2.81
CA ALA A 199 11.39 8.47 2.62
C ALA A 199 12.40 9.23 3.49
N LEU A 200 12.51 8.89 4.78
CA LEU A 200 13.51 9.47 5.68
C LEU A 200 14.94 9.18 5.23
N PHE A 201 15.24 7.95 4.83
CA PHE A 201 16.55 7.59 4.30
C PHE A 201 16.91 8.40 3.05
N LEU A 202 15.99 8.53 2.10
CA LEU A 202 16.20 9.30 0.87
C LEU A 202 16.36 10.80 1.17
N ALA A 203 15.62 11.35 2.13
CA ALA A 203 15.78 12.74 2.56
C ALA A 203 17.16 13.01 3.18
N GLN A 204 17.65 12.10 4.04
CA GLN A 204 19.00 12.17 4.60
C GLN A 204 20.06 12.09 3.48
N LEU A 205 19.88 11.18 2.53
CA LEU A 205 20.79 11.04 1.40
C LEU A 205 20.79 12.29 0.51
N ALA A 206 19.63 12.91 0.29
CA ALA A 206 19.52 14.18 -0.41
C ALA A 206 20.28 15.29 0.31
N ALA A 207 20.13 15.42 1.63
CA ALA A 207 20.82 16.41 2.43
C ALA A 207 22.35 16.24 2.38
N LEU A 208 22.85 15.00 2.40
CA LEU A 208 24.28 14.70 2.35
C LEU A 208 24.89 14.85 0.94
N THR A 209 24.12 14.63 -0.12
CA THR A 209 24.63 14.57 -1.49
C THR A 209 24.26 15.75 -2.37
N GLY A 210 23.23 16.51 -2.00
CA GLY A 210 22.64 17.57 -2.81
C GLY A 210 21.85 17.08 -4.03
N ALA A 211 21.66 15.76 -4.20
CA ALA A 211 20.98 15.22 -5.38
C ALA A 211 19.45 15.32 -5.25
N SER A 212 18.81 16.14 -6.11
CA SER A 212 17.38 16.44 -6.04
C SER A 212 16.48 15.20 -6.18
N ARG A 213 16.88 14.22 -6.99
CA ARG A 213 16.12 12.98 -7.22
C ARG A 213 15.75 12.23 -5.94
N TYR A 214 16.60 12.29 -4.91
CA TYR A 214 16.31 11.64 -3.63
C TYR A 214 15.30 12.44 -2.80
N ALA A 215 15.40 13.78 -2.82
CA ALA A 215 14.43 14.66 -2.19
C ALA A 215 13.05 14.55 -2.85
N GLU A 216 12.99 14.52 -4.17
CA GLU A 216 11.77 14.31 -4.95
C GLU A 216 11.10 12.99 -4.59
N ALA A 217 11.85 11.88 -4.61
CA ALA A 217 11.31 10.57 -4.24
C ALA A 217 10.83 10.51 -2.78
N ALA A 218 11.53 11.17 -1.85
CA ALA A 218 11.10 11.26 -0.46
C ALA A 218 9.77 12.02 -0.32
N ARG A 219 9.60 13.16 -1.00
CA ARG A 219 8.34 13.94 -0.98
C ARG A 219 7.18 13.20 -1.65
N GLU A 220 7.44 12.58 -2.81
CA GLU A 220 6.44 11.76 -3.50
C GLU A 220 5.94 10.61 -2.62
N ALA A 221 6.85 9.93 -1.90
CA ALA A 221 6.47 8.85 -0.98
C ALA A 221 5.59 9.33 0.19
N LEU A 222 5.70 10.59 0.60
CA LEU A 222 4.89 11.17 1.68
C LEU A 222 3.59 11.83 1.20
N THR A 223 3.37 11.92 -0.11
CA THR A 223 2.16 12.52 -0.71
C THR A 223 0.84 11.89 -0.20
N PRO A 224 0.75 10.58 0.10
CA PRO A 224 -0.47 9.98 0.65
C PRO A 224 -0.75 10.33 2.13
N VAL A 225 0.23 10.86 2.87
CA VAL A 225 0.13 11.02 4.33
C VAL A 225 -0.99 11.97 4.78
N PRO A 226 -1.24 13.14 4.17
CA PRO A 226 -2.34 14.00 4.58
C PRO A 226 -3.69 13.29 4.60
N GLY A 227 -4.04 12.59 3.51
CA GLY A 227 -5.29 11.84 3.43
C GLY A 227 -5.36 10.67 4.42
N LEU A 228 -4.23 10.03 4.73
CA LEU A 228 -4.15 9.04 5.80
C LEU A 228 -4.46 9.68 7.17
N LEU A 229 -3.83 10.81 7.51
CA LEU A 229 -4.05 11.47 8.79
C LEU A 229 -5.50 11.94 8.94
N ASP A 230 -6.12 12.46 7.88
CA ASP A 230 -7.54 12.83 7.86
C ASP A 230 -8.45 11.61 8.08
N ALA A 231 -8.18 10.50 7.41
CA ALA A 231 -8.94 9.26 7.57
C ALA A 231 -8.79 8.65 8.99
N LEU A 232 -7.63 8.81 9.61
CA LEU A 232 -7.40 8.39 10.99
C LEU A 232 -8.09 9.32 11.99
N HIS A 233 -8.10 10.63 11.73
CA HIS A 233 -8.82 11.59 12.55
C HIS A 233 -10.33 11.29 12.56
N GLY A 234 -10.91 10.90 11.43
CA GLY A 234 -12.31 10.48 11.33
C GLY A 234 -12.65 9.14 12.03
N ARG A 235 -11.64 8.38 12.49
CA ARG A 235 -11.79 7.07 13.17
C ARG A 235 -11.04 7.05 14.50
N ALA A 236 -11.11 8.15 15.25
CA ALA A 236 -10.37 8.34 16.49
C ALA A 236 -10.59 7.19 17.51
N ASP A 237 -11.79 6.60 17.53
CA ASP A 237 -12.15 5.52 18.45
C ASP A 237 -11.46 4.17 18.14
N GLU A 238 -10.86 4.02 16.96
CA GLU A 238 -10.16 2.78 16.52
C GLU A 238 -8.63 2.90 16.62
N LEU A 239 -8.10 4.02 17.12
CA LEU A 239 -6.67 4.31 17.14
C LEU A 239 -5.87 3.40 18.08
N GLY A 240 -6.49 2.87 19.13
CA GLY A 240 -5.82 1.98 20.10
C GLY A 240 -5.23 0.72 19.46
N SER A 241 -5.81 0.21 18.36
CA SER A 241 -5.28 -0.94 17.62
C SER A 241 -4.15 -0.59 16.65
N LEU A 242 -3.99 0.68 16.27
CA LEU A 242 -2.88 1.15 15.44
C LEU A 242 -1.64 1.48 16.27
N GLY A 243 -1.87 1.91 17.52
CA GLY A 243 -0.86 2.16 18.53
C GLY A 243 -0.06 3.46 18.37
N SER A 244 0.54 3.86 19.48
CA SER A 244 1.35 5.09 19.62
C SER A 244 2.84 4.89 19.28
N GLY A 245 3.23 3.65 18.93
CA GLY A 245 4.62 3.21 18.79
C GLY A 245 5.52 4.08 17.90
N ALA A 246 6.79 4.21 18.30
CA ALA A 246 7.80 4.99 17.59
C ALA A 246 8.35 4.29 16.32
N PHE A 247 8.25 2.97 16.25
CA PHE A 247 8.75 2.16 15.13
C PHE A 247 7.59 1.61 14.28
N ALA A 248 6.61 1.00 14.93
CA ALA A 248 5.36 0.53 14.34
C ALA A 248 4.20 1.28 15.00
N GLY A 249 3.83 2.44 14.45
CA GLY A 249 2.78 3.30 15.02
C GLY A 249 2.86 4.75 14.57
N LEU A 250 1.94 5.57 15.11
CA LEU A 250 1.77 6.97 14.73
C LEU A 250 2.94 7.87 15.17
N GLY A 251 3.65 7.50 16.24
CA GLY A 251 4.83 8.22 16.70
C GLY A 251 5.98 8.16 15.68
N GLY A 252 6.15 7.01 15.02
CA GLY A 252 7.15 6.85 13.96
C GLY A 252 6.85 7.71 12.73
N ILE A 253 5.56 7.84 12.37
CA ILE A 253 5.11 8.71 11.28
C ILE A 253 5.41 10.17 11.63
N ALA A 254 5.07 10.62 12.84
CA ALA A 254 5.35 11.98 13.29
C ALA A 254 6.86 12.30 13.27
N TYR A 255 7.70 11.35 13.71
CA TYR A 255 9.15 11.48 13.65
C TYR A 255 9.66 11.61 12.22
N ALA A 256 9.23 10.74 11.32
CA ALA A 256 9.62 10.79 9.92
C ALA A 256 9.25 12.12 9.25
N LEU A 257 8.03 12.61 9.48
CA LEU A 257 7.57 13.89 8.93
C LEU A 257 8.39 15.07 9.45
N THR A 258 8.71 15.07 10.74
CA THR A 258 9.54 16.11 11.37
C THR A 258 10.94 16.14 10.76
N GLU A 259 11.58 14.98 10.67
CA GLU A 259 12.94 14.86 10.14
C GLU A 259 12.99 15.19 8.65
N VAL A 260 12.09 14.62 7.83
CA VAL A 260 12.06 14.87 6.38
C VAL A 260 11.75 16.34 6.08
N GLY A 261 10.75 16.92 6.75
CA GLY A 261 10.41 18.33 6.59
C GLY A 261 11.57 19.25 6.96
N THR A 262 12.32 18.92 8.02
CA THR A 262 13.51 19.69 8.44
C THR A 262 14.66 19.54 7.45
N LEU A 263 15.01 18.31 7.06
CA LEU A 263 16.13 18.01 6.16
C LEU A 263 15.94 18.63 4.77
N LEU A 264 14.71 18.64 4.27
CA LEU A 264 14.40 19.13 2.93
C LEU A 264 13.91 20.60 2.91
N GLY A 265 13.82 21.24 4.08
CA GLY A 265 13.25 22.59 4.21
C GLY A 265 11.79 22.67 3.73
N ASP A 266 11.05 21.58 3.85
CA ASP A 266 9.69 21.44 3.35
C ASP A 266 8.68 21.68 4.48
N ARG A 267 8.09 22.88 4.47
CA ARG A 267 7.12 23.29 5.49
C ARG A 267 5.81 22.51 5.40
N GLU A 268 5.38 22.13 4.19
CA GLU A 268 4.13 21.40 4.02
C GLU A 268 4.23 20.03 4.69
N VAL A 269 5.36 19.34 4.50
CA VAL A 269 5.63 18.06 5.19
C VAL A 269 5.79 18.26 6.70
N LEU A 270 6.49 19.31 7.13
CA LEU A 270 6.72 19.58 8.55
C LEU A 270 5.42 19.89 9.31
N ASP A 271 4.49 20.62 8.69
CA ASP A 271 3.21 20.98 9.29
C ASP A 271 2.31 19.75 9.56
N LEU A 272 2.53 18.63 8.84
CA LEU A 272 1.85 17.35 9.08
C LEU A 272 2.31 16.65 10.37
N ALA A 273 3.48 17.00 10.91
CA ALA A 273 3.97 16.41 12.16
C ALA A 273 3.02 16.71 13.33
N GLY A 274 2.45 17.91 13.41
CA GLY A 274 1.52 18.30 14.46
C GLY A 274 0.26 17.41 14.54
N PRO A 275 -0.51 17.26 13.44
CA PRO A 275 -1.60 16.30 13.35
C PRO A 275 -1.18 14.86 13.70
N ALA A 276 -0.05 14.37 13.19
CA ALA A 276 0.44 13.03 13.48
C ALA A 276 0.76 12.82 14.98
N VAL A 277 1.39 13.81 15.64
CA VAL A 277 1.64 13.78 17.09
C VAL A 277 0.34 13.72 17.87
N ARG A 278 -0.67 14.52 17.51
CA ARG A 278 -1.98 14.49 18.21
C ARG A 278 -2.65 13.13 18.09
N LEU A 279 -2.62 12.53 16.90
CA LEU A 279 -3.13 11.17 16.69
C LEU A 279 -2.34 10.14 17.49
N SER A 280 -1.02 10.27 17.55
CA SER A 280 -0.17 9.40 18.37
C SER A 280 -0.49 9.50 19.86
N CYS A 281 -0.74 10.72 20.38
CA CYS A 281 -1.17 10.92 21.77
C CYS A 281 -2.56 10.32 22.02
N ALA A 282 -3.50 10.49 21.09
CA ALA A 282 -4.83 9.91 21.17
C ALA A 282 -4.78 8.37 21.16
N ALA A 283 -3.96 7.78 20.28
CA ALA A 283 -3.71 6.35 20.24
C ALA A 283 -3.13 5.85 21.57
N GLY A 284 -2.13 6.54 22.13
CA GLY A 284 -1.53 6.16 23.41
C GLY A 284 -2.48 6.25 24.61
N ALA A 285 -3.47 7.16 24.55
CA ALA A 285 -4.52 7.22 25.56
C ALA A 285 -5.58 6.12 25.42
N ALA A 286 -5.74 5.57 24.20
CA ALA A 286 -6.68 4.51 23.86
C ALA A 286 -6.06 3.10 23.90
N GLU A 287 -4.74 2.99 24.07
CA GLU A 287 -4.06 1.71 24.28
C GLU A 287 -4.44 1.12 25.64
N ASP A 288 -5.12 -0.03 25.63
CA ASP A 288 -5.29 -0.84 26.82
C ASP A 288 -3.90 -1.31 27.27
N GLY A 289 -3.37 -0.69 28.33
CA GLY A 289 -1.97 -0.82 28.73
C GLY A 289 -1.44 -2.25 28.74
N TYR A 290 -0.60 -2.55 27.76
CA TYR A 290 0.41 -3.60 27.81
C TYR A 290 1.75 -2.96 27.47
N GLY A 291 2.38 -2.39 28.49
CA GLY A 291 3.84 -2.26 28.54
C GLY A 291 4.49 -3.60 28.85
#